data_AF-A0A7C4DMD6-F1
#
_entry.id   AF-A0A7C4DMD6-F1
#
_cell.length_a   1.000
_cell.length_b   1.000
_cell.length_c   1.000
_cell.angle_alpha   90.00
_cell.angle_beta   90.00
_cell.angle_gamma   90.00
#
_symmetry.space_group_name_H-M   'P 1'
#
loop_
_entity.id
_entity.type
_entity.pdbx_description
1 polymer ?
#
loop_
_entity_poly.entity_id
_entity_poly.type
_entity_poly.pdbx_seq_one_letter_code
_entity_poly.pdbx_strand_id
1 'polypeptide(L)'
;MEIQKAAKAIQSALTRGRLLTRVPMRAHTSFQTGGPADLMALPCSEEEIAGVFRAAAEYALPTVVIGRGSNILVRDGGIRGLVVKLPRSPGRKEHRYAHTLSGVPEAVEEERGPAPAPAMSAARAESDRVSALEEEVRALRSELEELRNAFTDFKRQFD
;
A
#
# COMPACT_ATOMS: atom_id res chain seq x y z
N MET A 1 7.98 1.11 -36.33
CA MET A 1 6.53 1.32 -36.58
C MET A 1 5.66 0.80 -35.42
N GLU A 2 6.02 -0.35 -34.83
CA GLU A 2 5.38 -0.95 -33.64
C GLU A 2 5.33 -0.01 -32.41
N ILE A 3 6.47 0.57 -31.99
CA ILE A 3 6.55 1.43 -30.79
C ILE A 3 5.62 2.66 -30.86
N GLN A 4 5.43 3.26 -32.03
CA GLN A 4 4.57 4.44 -32.19
C GLN A 4 3.08 4.07 -32.06
N LYS A 5 2.69 2.91 -32.60
CA LYS A 5 1.33 2.38 -32.42
C LYS A 5 1.07 2.02 -30.97
N ALA A 6 2.02 1.34 -30.33
CA ALA A 6 1.93 0.99 -28.92
C ALA A 6 1.88 2.23 -28.03
N ALA A 7 2.70 3.26 -28.31
CA ALA A 7 2.65 4.54 -27.60
C ALA A 7 1.28 5.21 -27.74
N LYS A 8 0.68 5.19 -28.94
CA LYS A 8 -0.67 5.73 -29.16
C LYS A 8 -1.74 4.95 -28.38
N ALA A 9 -1.66 3.62 -28.36
CA ALA A 9 -2.57 2.76 -27.58
C ALA A 9 -2.45 3.03 -26.07
N ILE A 10 -1.22 3.08 -25.55
CA ILE A 10 -0.95 3.40 -24.14
C ILE A 10 -1.45 4.81 -23.80
N GLN A 11 -1.20 5.79 -24.67
CA GLN A 11 -1.70 7.16 -24.49
C GLN A 11 -3.22 7.22 -24.45
N SER A 12 -3.91 6.40 -25.25
CA SER A 12 -5.38 6.33 -25.24
C SER A 12 -5.95 5.67 -23.97
N ALA A 13 -5.17 4.81 -23.31
CA ALA A 13 -5.53 4.21 -22.04
C ALA A 13 -5.33 5.15 -20.83
N LEU A 14 -4.53 6.21 -21.00
CA LEU A 14 -4.23 7.20 -19.96
C LEU A 14 -5.18 8.40 -20.11
N THR A 15 -6.27 8.43 -19.35
CA THR A 15 -7.28 9.50 -19.43
C THR A 15 -6.88 10.74 -18.62
N ARG A 16 -6.27 10.55 -17.45
CA ARG A 16 -5.70 11.60 -16.57
C ARG A 16 -4.19 11.47 -16.45
N GLY A 17 -3.67 10.26 -16.58
CA GLY A 17 -2.24 9.98 -16.59
C GLY A 17 -1.51 10.56 -17.80
N ARG A 18 -0.18 10.38 -17.83
CA ARG A 18 0.68 10.92 -18.89
C ARG A 18 1.63 9.86 -19.44
N LEU A 19 1.85 9.87 -20.75
CA LEU A 19 2.91 9.12 -21.40
C LEU A 19 4.04 10.07 -21.77
N LEU A 20 5.26 9.73 -21.35
CA LEU A 20 6.47 10.48 -21.65
C LEU A 20 7.37 9.64 -22.54
N THR A 21 8.15 10.29 -23.40
CA THR A 21 9.11 9.64 -24.29
C THR A 21 10.54 10.04 -23.93
N ARG A 22 11.51 9.14 -24.12
CA ARG A 22 12.95 9.37 -23.88
C ARG A 22 13.27 9.97 -22.51
N VAL A 23 12.69 9.39 -21.45
CA VAL A 23 12.78 9.93 -20.08
C VAL A 23 14.12 9.59 -19.43
N PRO A 24 14.94 10.57 -18.99
CA PRO A 24 16.21 10.28 -18.32
C PRO A 24 15.98 9.64 -16.95
N MET A 25 16.37 8.37 -16.79
CA MET A 25 16.10 7.61 -15.56
C MET A 25 16.83 8.14 -14.33
N ARG A 26 17.96 8.86 -14.50
CA ARG A 26 18.62 9.59 -13.40
C ARG A 26 17.70 10.52 -12.60
N ALA A 27 16.63 11.05 -13.21
CA ALA A 27 15.66 11.92 -12.53
C ALA A 27 14.62 11.12 -11.71
N HIS A 28 14.68 9.79 -11.76
CA HIS A 28 13.67 8.89 -11.20
C HIS A 28 14.27 7.74 -10.39
N THR A 29 15.58 7.77 -10.11
CA THR A 29 16.30 6.83 -9.25
C THR A 29 16.94 7.59 -8.09
N SER A 30 17.00 7.00 -6.90
CA SER A 30 17.67 7.62 -5.73
C SER A 30 19.17 7.80 -5.94
N PHE A 31 19.79 6.85 -6.65
CA PHE A 31 21.21 6.89 -7.01
C PHE A 31 21.54 7.93 -8.08
N GLN A 32 20.53 8.57 -8.68
CA GLN A 32 20.70 9.59 -9.72
C GLN A 32 21.48 9.09 -10.95
N THR A 33 21.38 7.79 -11.22
CA THR A 33 21.99 7.12 -12.37
C THR A 33 20.93 6.61 -13.34
N GLY A 34 21.30 6.48 -14.62
CA GLY A 34 20.44 5.88 -15.64
C GLY A 34 20.21 6.74 -16.88
N GLY A 35 20.34 6.08 -18.03
CA GLY A 35 20.02 6.60 -19.36
C GLY A 35 18.52 6.75 -19.64
N PRO A 36 18.16 7.06 -20.90
CA PRO A 36 16.76 7.31 -21.26
C PRO A 36 15.91 6.03 -21.31
N ALA A 37 14.74 6.05 -20.69
CA ALA A 37 13.67 5.09 -20.96
C ALA A 37 12.92 5.49 -22.24
N ASP A 38 12.59 4.54 -23.11
CA ASP A 38 11.87 4.85 -24.36
C ASP A 38 10.52 5.49 -24.11
N LEU A 39 9.72 4.83 -23.26
CA LEU A 39 8.39 5.25 -22.86
C LEU A 39 8.30 5.18 -21.33
N MET A 40 7.67 6.17 -20.72
CA MET A 40 7.28 6.13 -19.31
C MET A 40 5.80 6.49 -19.16
N ALA A 41 5.00 5.55 -18.68
CA ALA A 41 3.61 5.77 -18.31
C ALA A 41 3.49 6.18 -16.83
N LEU A 42 2.73 7.24 -16.59
CA LEU A 42 2.38 7.78 -15.29
C LEU A 42 0.86 7.67 -15.07
N PRO A 43 0.32 6.46 -14.80
CA PRO A 43 -1.10 6.28 -14.58
C PRO A 43 -1.55 6.87 -13.24
N CYS A 44 -2.82 7.29 -13.18
CA CYS A 44 -3.44 7.92 -12.02
C CYS A 44 -4.57 7.10 -11.38
N SER A 45 -5.03 6.00 -12.03
CA SER A 45 -6.07 5.12 -11.49
C SER A 45 -5.79 3.65 -11.79
N GLU A 46 -6.49 2.74 -11.10
CA GLU A 46 -6.35 1.29 -11.32
C GLU A 46 -6.80 0.88 -12.73
N GLU A 47 -7.81 1.56 -13.27
CA GLU A 47 -8.31 1.35 -14.65
C GLU A 47 -7.26 1.75 -15.69
N GLU A 48 -6.59 2.90 -15.47
CA GLU A 48 -5.48 3.32 -16.33
C GLU A 48 -4.31 2.34 -16.26
N ILE A 49 -3.96 1.87 -15.06
CA ILE A 49 -2.92 0.86 -14.88
C ILE A 49 -3.26 -0.40 -15.70
N ALA A 50 -4.48 -0.92 -15.55
CA ALA A 50 -4.93 -2.10 -16.29
C ALA A 50 -4.97 -1.87 -17.81
N GLY A 51 -5.34 -0.66 -18.25
CA GLY A 51 -5.32 -0.28 -19.67
C GLY A 51 -3.90 -0.24 -20.24
N VAL A 52 -2.96 0.36 -19.51
CA VAL A 52 -1.54 0.43 -19.89
C VAL A 52 -0.94 -0.96 -20.04
N PHE A 53 -1.18 -1.88 -19.09
CA PHE A 53 -0.65 -3.25 -19.18
C PHE A 53 -1.29 -4.07 -20.31
N ARG A 54 -2.59 -3.90 -20.57
CA ARG A 54 -3.25 -4.54 -21.71
C ARG A 54 -2.65 -4.07 -23.04
N ALA A 55 -2.48 -2.76 -23.21
CA ALA A 55 -1.84 -2.21 -24.40
C ALA A 55 -0.39 -2.68 -24.52
N ALA A 56 0.38 -2.69 -23.43
CA ALA A 56 1.75 -3.19 -23.47
C ALA A 56 1.83 -4.67 -23.87
N ALA A 57 0.90 -5.51 -23.41
CA ALA A 57 0.83 -6.92 -23.75
C ALA A 57 0.44 -7.15 -25.23
N GLU A 58 -0.50 -6.36 -25.77
CA GLU A 58 -0.93 -6.44 -27.18
C GLU A 58 0.24 -6.25 -28.14
N TYR A 59 1.15 -5.33 -27.83
CA TYR A 59 2.33 -5.02 -28.65
C TYR A 59 3.61 -5.71 -28.15
N ALA A 60 3.50 -6.68 -27.24
CA ALA A 60 4.62 -7.40 -26.63
C ALA A 60 5.78 -6.49 -26.16
N LEU A 61 5.44 -5.32 -25.60
CA LEU A 61 6.43 -4.36 -25.14
C LEU A 61 7.11 -4.86 -23.85
N PRO A 62 8.46 -4.94 -23.81
CA PRO A 62 9.18 -5.15 -22.56
C PRO A 62 8.78 -4.08 -21.55
N THR A 63 8.24 -4.50 -20.41
CA THR A 63 7.64 -3.58 -19.43
C THR A 63 8.33 -3.72 -18.08
N VAL A 64 8.73 -2.58 -17.50
CA VAL A 64 9.35 -2.50 -16.17
C VAL A 64 8.48 -1.62 -15.29
N VAL A 65 8.16 -2.10 -14.09
CA VAL A 65 7.37 -1.34 -13.10
C VAL A 65 8.30 -0.73 -12.08
N ILE A 66 8.14 0.57 -11.82
CA ILE A 66 8.92 1.30 -10.82
C ILE A 66 8.02 2.05 -9.84
N GLY A 67 8.53 2.24 -8.62
CA GLY A 67 7.99 3.19 -7.65
C GLY A 67 8.82 4.47 -7.63
N ARG A 68 9.48 4.73 -6.49
CA ARG A 68 10.42 5.87 -6.32
C ARG A 68 11.80 5.63 -6.92
N GLY A 69 12.10 4.41 -7.37
CA GLY A 69 13.43 4.04 -7.84
C GLY A 69 14.51 4.04 -6.75
N SER A 70 14.15 3.75 -5.50
CA SER A 70 15.07 3.76 -4.34
C SER A 70 16.02 2.57 -4.26
N ASN A 71 15.73 1.49 -5.00
CA ASN A 71 16.49 0.25 -4.98
C ASN A 71 16.72 -0.29 -6.41
N ILE A 72 16.97 0.60 -7.37
CA ILE A 72 17.30 0.22 -8.75
C ILE A 72 18.51 1.00 -9.24
N LEU A 73 19.38 0.32 -9.98
CA LEU A 73 20.50 0.89 -10.72
C LEU A 73 20.20 0.73 -12.20
N VAL A 74 20.00 1.85 -12.89
CA VAL A 74 19.73 1.85 -14.34
C VAL A 74 21.04 2.15 -15.06
N ARG A 75 21.36 1.35 -16.08
CA ARG A 75 22.56 1.56 -16.91
C ARG A 75 22.43 2.83 -17.76
N ASP A 76 23.54 3.37 -18.24
CA ASP A 76 23.54 4.56 -19.12
C ASP A 76 22.87 4.31 -20.48
N GLY A 77 22.75 3.05 -20.90
CA GLY A 77 21.92 2.66 -22.05
C GLY A 77 20.41 2.83 -21.84
N GLY A 78 19.97 3.10 -20.61
CA GLY A 78 18.57 3.33 -20.26
C GLY A 78 17.73 2.06 -20.20
N ILE A 79 16.41 2.21 -20.43
CA ILE A 79 15.44 1.10 -20.38
C ILE A 79 14.71 1.03 -21.72
N ARG A 80 14.74 -0.15 -22.36
CA ARG A 80 14.01 -0.41 -23.61
C ARG A 80 12.56 -0.77 -23.31
N GLY A 81 11.64 -0.26 -24.12
CA GLY A 81 10.20 -0.54 -24.00
C GLY A 81 9.49 0.42 -23.06
N LEU A 82 8.65 -0.09 -22.17
CA LEU A 82 7.77 0.71 -21.33
C LEU A 82 8.19 0.67 -19.86
N VAL A 83 8.33 1.84 -19.25
CA VAL A 83 8.44 2.00 -17.80
C VAL A 83 7.09 2.44 -17.26
N VAL A 84 6.50 1.70 -16.34
CA VAL A 84 5.26 2.10 -15.64
C VAL A 84 5.63 2.58 -14.24
N LYS A 85 5.46 3.87 -13.98
CA LYS A 85 5.72 4.44 -12.65
C LYS A 85 4.41 4.59 -11.90
N LEU A 86 4.26 3.80 -10.84
CA LEU A 86 3.04 3.79 -10.05
C LEU A 86 2.97 5.05 -9.15
N PRO A 87 1.77 5.66 -8.99
CA PRO A 87 1.56 6.77 -8.07
C PRO A 87 1.74 6.32 -6.62
N ARG A 88 2.01 7.27 -5.73
CA ARG A 88 2.04 6.99 -4.29
C ARG A 88 0.61 6.74 -3.82
N SER A 89 0.31 5.51 -3.41
CA SER A 89 -0.91 5.21 -2.67
C SER A 89 -0.59 5.18 -1.17
N PRO A 90 -1.28 5.98 -0.34
CA PRO A 90 -1.17 5.86 1.11
C PRO A 90 -1.44 4.41 1.54
N GLY A 91 -0.56 3.84 2.38
CA GLY A 91 -0.77 2.52 2.98
C GLY A 91 -0.44 1.28 2.14
N ARG A 92 0.11 1.41 0.91
CA ARG A 92 0.37 0.24 0.03
C ARG A 92 1.84 -0.21 -0.11
N LYS A 93 2.80 0.36 0.65
CA LYS A 93 4.11 -0.27 0.88
C LYS A 93 4.60 -0.10 2.33
N GLU A 94 4.92 -1.26 2.89
CA GLU A 94 5.49 -1.66 4.19
C GLU A 94 5.53 -0.63 5.32
N HIS A 95 4.91 -1.03 6.44
CA HIS A 95 5.20 -0.52 7.77
C HIS A 95 6.71 -0.56 7.97
N ARG A 96 7.34 0.62 7.95
CA ARG A 96 8.74 0.77 8.29
C ARG A 96 8.90 0.27 9.73
N TYR A 97 9.43 -0.94 9.90
CA TYR A 97 10.00 -1.36 11.17
C TYR A 97 11.16 -0.40 11.42
N ALA A 98 10.96 0.59 12.30
CA ALA A 98 12.08 1.26 12.92
C ALA A 98 12.90 0.16 13.60
N HIS A 99 14.20 0.11 13.32
CA HIS A 99 15.10 -0.72 14.12
C HIS A 99 14.85 -0.33 15.58
N THR A 100 14.76 -1.28 16.51
CA THR A 100 14.44 -1.01 17.93
C THR A 100 15.41 -0.04 18.62
N LEU A 101 16.56 0.23 17.99
CA LEU A 101 17.59 1.18 18.41
C LEU A 101 17.43 2.60 17.83
N SER A 102 16.43 2.85 16.97
CA SER A 102 16.25 4.12 16.23
C SER A 102 15.35 5.14 16.96
N GLY A 103 14.79 4.77 18.12
CA GLY A 103 13.71 5.52 18.75
C GLY A 103 12.38 5.42 17.99
N VAL A 104 11.34 6.04 18.55
CA VAL A 104 10.02 6.13 17.89
C VAL A 104 10.16 7.11 16.72
N PRO A 105 9.89 6.69 15.47
CA PRO A 105 9.97 7.61 14.34
C PRO A 105 8.92 8.71 14.53
N GLU A 106 9.34 9.97 14.36
CA GLU A 106 8.41 11.09 14.30
C GLU A 106 7.44 10.84 13.15
N ALA A 107 6.17 10.64 13.49
CA ALA A 107 5.12 10.44 12.52
C ALA A 107 4.94 11.74 11.75
N VAL A 108 5.47 11.80 10.53
CA VAL A 108 5.10 12.85 9.59
C VAL A 108 3.63 12.60 9.25
N GLU A 109 2.75 13.50 9.67
CA GLU A 109 1.33 13.47 9.32
C GLU A 109 1.19 13.69 7.80
N GLU A 110 1.32 12.63 7.01
CA GLU A 110 0.90 12.67 5.61
C GLU A 110 -0.63 12.66 5.58
N GLU A 111 -1.24 13.64 4.90
CA GLU A 111 -2.70 13.72 4.70
C GLU A 111 -3.25 12.37 4.23
N ARG A 112 -3.97 11.71 5.13
CA ARG A 112 -4.58 10.41 4.91
C ARG A 112 -5.84 10.65 4.09
N GLY A 113 -5.79 10.34 2.79
CA GLY A 113 -7.01 10.26 1.97
C GLY A 113 -8.04 9.31 2.62
N PRO A 114 -9.34 9.48 2.34
CA PRO A 114 -10.38 8.69 2.99
C PRO A 114 -10.11 7.20 2.78
N ALA A 115 -10.15 6.44 3.88
CA ALA A 115 -10.00 5.00 3.84
C ALA A 115 -11.14 4.39 2.99
N PRO A 116 -10.89 3.29 2.26
CA PRO A 116 -11.94 2.61 1.52
C PRO A 116 -13.05 2.17 2.49
N ALA A 117 -14.29 2.59 2.20
CA ALA A 117 -15.49 2.31 3.01
C ALA A 117 -15.66 0.85 3.50
N PRO A 118 -15.35 -0.21 2.70
CA PRO A 118 -15.50 -1.59 3.19
C PRO A 118 -14.49 -1.97 4.29
N ALA A 119 -13.34 -1.29 4.38
CA ALA A 119 -12.39 -1.53 5.47
C ALA A 119 -12.87 -0.92 6.79
N MET A 120 -13.62 0.18 6.73
CA MET A 120 -14.21 0.81 7.93
C MET A 120 -15.32 -0.05 8.55
N SER A 121 -16.17 -0.69 7.75
CA SER A 121 -17.25 -1.53 8.29
C SER A 121 -16.71 -2.78 8.97
N ALA A 122 -15.72 -3.43 8.37
CA ALA A 122 -15.07 -4.61 8.96
C ALA A 122 -14.31 -4.26 10.24
N ALA A 123 -13.54 -3.18 10.25
CA ALA A 123 -12.81 -2.74 11.45
C ALA A 123 -13.75 -2.31 12.58
N ARG A 124 -14.87 -1.66 12.25
CA ARG A 124 -15.87 -1.25 13.24
C ARG A 124 -16.61 -2.46 13.82
N ALA A 125 -17.02 -3.41 12.98
CA ALA A 125 -17.64 -4.66 13.44
C ALA A 125 -16.73 -5.47 14.38
N GLU A 126 -15.41 -5.51 14.09
CA GLU A 126 -14.45 -6.18 14.97
C GLU A 126 -14.29 -5.43 16.29
N SER A 127 -14.20 -4.10 16.27
CA SER A 127 -14.10 -3.28 17.49
C SER A 127 -15.35 -3.38 18.37
N ASP A 128 -16.53 -3.42 17.76
CA ASP A 128 -17.81 -3.59 18.45
C ASP A 128 -17.87 -4.97 19.12
N ARG A 129 -17.40 -6.02 18.42
CA ARG A 129 -17.30 -7.38 18.96
C ARG A 129 -16.34 -7.45 20.16
N VAL A 130 -15.15 -6.85 20.06
CA VAL A 130 -14.18 -6.82 21.16
C VAL A 130 -14.78 -6.13 22.39
N SER A 131 -15.47 -5.00 22.21
CA SER A 131 -16.10 -4.25 23.31
C SER A 131 -17.16 -5.09 24.02
N ALA A 132 -18.00 -5.81 23.26
CA ALA A 132 -19.02 -6.70 23.83
C ALA A 132 -18.39 -7.86 24.63
N LEU A 133 -17.33 -8.49 24.10
CA LEU A 133 -16.60 -9.54 24.83
C LEU A 133 -15.96 -9.01 26.11
N GLU A 134 -15.43 -7.79 26.10
CA GLU A 134 -14.82 -7.18 27.30
C GLU A 134 -15.86 -6.89 28.39
N GLU A 135 -17.08 -6.51 28.02
CA GLU A 135 -18.20 -6.35 28.95
C GLU A 135 -18.64 -7.68 29.55
N GLU A 136 -18.78 -8.73 28.73
CA GLU A 136 -19.10 -10.08 29.21
C GLU A 136 -18.03 -10.62 30.17
N VAL A 137 -16.75 -10.45 29.84
CA VAL A 137 -15.64 -10.87 30.72
C VAL A 137 -15.66 -10.10 32.04
N ARG A 138 -16.02 -8.82 32.02
CA ARG A 138 -16.16 -8.01 33.24
C ARG A 138 -17.30 -8.52 34.12
N ALA A 139 -18.45 -8.83 33.52
CA ALA A 139 -19.61 -9.37 34.24
C ALA A 139 -19.28 -10.74 34.87
N LEU A 140 -18.72 -11.67 34.10
CA LEU A 140 -18.34 -13.00 34.58
C LEU A 140 -17.31 -12.93 35.72
N ARG A 141 -16.35 -12.00 35.66
CA ARG A 141 -15.39 -11.80 36.75
C ARG A 141 -16.08 -11.33 38.03
N SER A 142 -17.06 -10.43 37.94
CA SER A 142 -17.83 -9.96 39.09
C SER A 142 -18.61 -11.12 39.73
N GLU A 143 -19.33 -11.92 38.92
CA GLU A 143 -20.08 -13.08 39.41
C GLU A 143 -19.17 -14.11 40.10
N LEU A 144 -17.97 -14.34 39.55
CA LEU A 144 -17.01 -15.26 40.12
C LEU A 144 -16.45 -14.76 41.45
N GLU A 145 -16.23 -13.44 41.59
CA GLU A 145 -15.84 -12.85 42.87
C GLU A 145 -16.95 -12.96 43.92
N GLU A 146 -18.21 -12.72 43.54
CA GLU A 146 -19.36 -12.91 44.43
C GLU A 146 -19.47 -14.36 44.91
N LEU A 147 -19.34 -15.32 43.99
CA LEU A 147 -19.38 -16.75 44.32
C LEU A 147 -18.21 -17.16 45.23
N ARG A 148 -17.00 -16.65 44.97
CA ARG A 148 -15.82 -16.90 45.81
C ARG A 148 -16.02 -16.35 47.22
N ASN A 149 -16.61 -15.17 47.36
CA ASN A 149 -16.90 -14.57 48.66
C ASN A 149 -17.95 -15.40 49.42
N ALA A 150 -19.05 -15.78 48.76
CA ALA A 150 -20.09 -16.63 49.34
C ALA A 150 -19.54 -18.00 49.79
N PHE A 151 -18.66 -18.62 49.00
CA PHE A 151 -18.00 -19.86 49.37
C PHE A 151 -17.06 -19.71 50.58
N THR A 152 -16.34 -18.58 50.67
CA THR A 152 -15.46 -18.28 51.80
C THR A 152 -16.27 -18.10 53.09
N ASP A 153 -17.40 -17.40 53.02
CA ASP A 153 -18.29 -17.21 54.16
C ASP A 153 -19.00 -18.50 54.56
N PHE A 154 -19.40 -19.34 53.60
CA PHE A 154 -19.90 -20.69 53.88
C PHE A 154 -18.85 -21.52 54.61
N LYS A 155 -17.60 -21.54 54.14
CA LYS A 155 -16.51 -22.31 54.78
C LYS A 155 -16.28 -21.89 56.24
N ARG A 156 -16.36 -20.58 56.54
CA ARG A 156 -16.25 -20.04 57.91
C ARG A 156 -17.36 -20.52 58.86
N GLN A 157 -18.47 -21.05 58.36
CA GLN A 157 -19.56 -21.58 59.21
C GLN A 157 -19.28 -23.03 59.69
N PHE A 158 -18.28 -23.70 59.13
CA PHE A 158 -17.93 -25.09 59.43
C PHE A 158 -16.57 -25.26 60.14
N ASP A 159 -15.85 -24.16 60.38
CA ASP A 159 -14.64 -24.09 61.21
C ASP A 159 -14.98 -23.48 62.58
#